data_AF-A0A2E0XB85-F1
#
_entry.id   AF-A0A2E0XB85-F1
#
_cell.length_a   1.000
_cell.length_b   1.000
_cell.length_c   1.000
_cell.angle_alpha   90.00
_cell.angle_beta   90.00
_cell.angle_gamma   90.00
#
_symmetry.space_group_name_H-M   'P 1'
#
loop_
_entity.id
_entity.type
_entity.pdbx_description
1 polymer ?
#
loop_
_entity_poly.entity_id
_entity_poly.type
_entity_poly.pdbx_seq_one_letter_code
_entity_poly.pdbx_strand_id
1 'polypeptide(L)'
;MCQFDGEKSGSANMYFPHAGKIYVAPELITHYINAHNYRPPDEFLAAVDACPPMHSMEYKHKLLSCMGQILWKNPFDANPDPH
;
A
#
# COMPACT_ATOMS: atom_id res chain seq x y z
N MET A 1 6.76 -20.42 -10.31
CA MET A 1 7.06 -20.48 -8.86
C MET A 1 8.46 -19.90 -8.65
N CYS A 2 8.63 -18.89 -7.79
CA CYS A 2 9.95 -18.27 -7.57
C CYS A 2 10.94 -19.26 -6.92
N GLN A 3 12.19 -19.27 -7.39
CA GLN A 3 13.25 -20.24 -7.01
C GLN A 3 13.96 -19.98 -5.67
N PHE A 4 13.78 -18.79 -5.07
CA PHE A 4 14.31 -18.47 -3.76
C PHE A 4 13.40 -19.07 -2.69
N ASP A 5 13.93 -19.95 -1.85
CA ASP A 5 13.17 -20.62 -0.78
C ASP A 5 13.10 -19.72 0.47
N GLY A 6 11.94 -19.70 1.13
CA GLY A 6 11.62 -18.78 2.23
C GLY A 6 10.22 -18.17 2.13
N GLU A 7 9.64 -17.80 3.27
CA GLU A 7 8.24 -17.42 3.45
C GLU A 7 7.84 -16.22 2.55
N LYS A 8 7.28 -16.51 1.37
CA LYS A 8 6.65 -15.53 0.46
C LYS A 8 5.23 -15.22 0.94
N SER A 9 5.10 -14.85 2.21
CA SER A 9 3.83 -14.60 2.86
C SER A 9 3.65 -13.10 3.04
N GLY A 10 2.54 -12.58 2.52
CA GLY A 10 2.14 -11.18 2.61
C GLY A 10 0.87 -11.01 1.81
N SER A 11 -0.25 -10.76 2.48
CA SER A 11 -1.56 -10.56 1.85
C SER A 11 -2.05 -9.11 1.95
N ALA A 12 -1.30 -8.26 2.64
CA ALA A 12 -1.63 -6.86 2.81
C ALA A 12 -1.01 -5.99 1.70
N ASN A 13 -1.65 -4.84 1.52
CA ASN A 13 -1.15 -3.75 0.70
C ASN A 13 -0.65 -2.61 1.59
N MET A 14 0.47 -2.02 1.20
CA MET A 14 0.99 -0.77 1.71
C MET A 14 0.54 0.38 0.82
N TYR A 15 0.27 1.53 1.41
CA TYR A 15 -0.28 2.70 0.74
C TYR A 15 0.65 3.91 0.95
N PHE A 16 1.04 4.57 -0.13
CA PHE A 16 1.98 5.69 -0.12
C PHE A 16 1.29 6.92 -0.73
N PRO A 17 0.75 7.84 0.10
CA PRO A 17 0.11 9.05 -0.39
C PRO A 17 1.15 10.07 -0.87
N HIS A 18 1.06 10.47 -2.13
CA HIS A 18 1.97 11.45 -2.72
C HIS A 18 1.34 12.17 -3.91
N ALA A 19 1.57 13.49 -4.01
CA ALA A 19 1.13 14.32 -5.14
C ALA A 19 -0.36 14.15 -5.54
N GLY A 20 -1.25 14.02 -4.56
CA GLY A 20 -2.70 13.84 -4.78
C GLY A 20 -3.11 12.45 -5.25
N LYS A 21 -2.18 11.48 -5.27
CA LYS A 21 -2.40 10.08 -5.60
C LYS A 21 -2.06 9.18 -4.41
N ILE A 22 -2.55 7.95 -4.45
CA ILE A 22 -2.13 6.89 -3.52
C ILE A 22 -1.51 5.78 -4.34
N TYR A 23 -0.20 5.60 -4.15
CA TYR A 23 0.53 4.47 -4.71
C TYR A 23 0.30 3.25 -3.81
N VAL A 24 0.05 2.10 -4.41
CA VAL A 24 -0.28 0.87 -3.69
C VAL A 24 0.70 -0.21 -4.09
N ALA A 25 1.29 -0.89 -3.11
CA ALA A 25 2.14 -2.04 -3.35
C ALA A 25 1.83 -3.18 -2.35
N PRO A 26 1.82 -4.44 -2.79
CA PRO A 26 1.75 -5.56 -1.86
C PRO A 26 3.04 -5.62 -1.02
N GLU A 27 2.96 -6.16 0.20
CA GLU A 27 4.14 -6.40 1.06
C GLU A 27 5.26 -7.17 0.32
N LEU A 28 4.85 -8.07 -0.58
CA LEU A 28 5.72 -8.85 -1.47
C LEU A 28 6.60 -8.02 -2.42
N ILE A 29 6.38 -6.72 -2.59
CA ILE A 29 7.26 -5.87 -3.41
C ILE A 29 8.73 -5.97 -2.97
N THR A 30 8.98 -6.08 -1.66
CA THR A 30 10.32 -6.26 -1.09
C THR A 30 10.98 -7.56 -1.54
N HIS A 31 10.21 -8.65 -1.66
CA HIS A 31 10.68 -9.91 -2.22
C HIS A 31 11.08 -9.74 -3.68
N TYR A 32 10.27 -9.04 -4.48
CA TYR A 32 10.60 -8.81 -5.89
C TYR A 32 11.85 -7.95 -6.06
N ILE A 33 12.04 -6.92 -5.23
CA ILE A 33 13.26 -6.10 -5.24
C ILE A 33 14.48 -6.96 -4.92
N ASN A 34 14.44 -7.70 -3.81
CA ASN A 34 15.62 -8.43 -3.30
C ASN A 34 15.95 -9.70 -4.09
N ALA A 35 14.93 -10.46 -4.51
CA ALA A 35 15.11 -11.76 -5.14
C ALA A 35 15.18 -11.67 -6.67
N HIS A 36 14.51 -10.69 -7.28
CA HIS A 36 14.38 -10.59 -8.74
C HIS A 36 14.95 -9.29 -9.30
N ASN A 37 15.66 -8.50 -8.48
CA ASN A 37 16.22 -7.20 -8.85
C ASN A 37 15.17 -6.26 -9.48
N TYR A 38 13.91 -6.41 -9.07
CA TYR A 38 12.86 -5.50 -9.52
C TYR A 38 13.19 -4.09 -9.06
N ARG A 39 13.22 -3.15 -10.00
CA ARG A 39 13.38 -1.73 -9.73
C ARG A 39 12.02 -1.06 -9.86
N PRO A 40 11.41 -0.58 -8.75
CA PRO A 40 10.16 0.17 -8.83
C PRO A 40 10.32 1.44 -9.69
N PRO A 41 9.23 1.95 -10.30
CA PRO A 41 9.24 3.22 -11.01
C PRO A 41 9.69 4.38 -10.13
N ASP A 42 10.38 5.37 -10.69
CA ASP A 42 10.92 6.50 -9.93
C ASP A 42 9.83 7.30 -9.20
N GLU A 43 8.62 7.41 -9.77
CA GLU A 43 7.48 8.06 -9.10
C GLU A 43 7.00 7.31 -7.84
N PHE A 44 7.13 5.98 -7.83
CA PHE A 44 6.80 5.16 -6.66
C PHE A 44 7.85 5.36 -5.57
N LEU A 45 9.14 5.40 -5.95
CA LEU A 45 10.24 5.68 -5.02
C LEU A 45 10.08 7.06 -4.38
N ALA A 46 9.73 8.09 -5.16
CA ALA A 46 9.44 9.43 -4.65
C ALA A 46 8.25 9.42 -3.66
N ALA A 47 7.22 8.61 -3.91
CA ALA A 47 6.10 8.45 -3.00
C ALA A 47 6.50 7.77 -1.69
N VAL A 48 7.37 6.75 -1.75
CA VAL A 48 7.93 6.06 -0.57
C VAL A 48 8.76 7.04 0.27
N ASP A 49 9.68 7.79 -0.36
CA ASP A 49 10.55 8.75 0.32
C ASP A 49 9.78 9.90 0.98
N ALA A 50 8.67 10.33 0.37
CA ALA A 50 7.81 11.38 0.90
C ALA A 50 6.77 10.88 1.93
N CYS A 51 6.67 9.56 2.15
CA CYS A 51 5.68 8.96 3.01
C CYS A 51 6.07 9.16 4.49
N PRO A 52 5.23 9.80 5.31
CA PRO A 52 5.47 9.90 6.76
C PRO A 52 5.43 8.52 7.41
N PRO A 53 5.92 8.37 8.65
CA PRO A 53 5.81 7.13 9.40
C PRO A 53 4.38 6.59 9.37
N MET A 54 4.22 5.34 8.92
CA MET A 54 2.90 4.71 8.81
C MET A 54 2.18 4.72 10.17
N HIS A 55 0.86 4.84 10.14
CA HIS A 55 -0.03 5.01 11.29
C HIS A 55 0.10 6.34 12.08
N SER A 56 1.07 7.20 11.76
CA SER A 56 1.15 8.56 12.32
C SER A 56 -0.05 9.44 11.91
N MET A 57 -0.27 10.52 12.65
CA MET A 57 -1.31 11.49 12.29
C MET A 57 -0.99 12.21 10.96
N GLU A 58 0.28 12.50 10.70
CA GLU A 58 0.71 13.10 9.43
C GLU A 58 0.41 12.17 8.25
N TYR A 59 0.68 10.87 8.39
CA TYR A 59 0.34 9.87 7.40
C TYR A 59 -1.16 9.83 7.12
N LYS A 60 -1.99 9.84 8.16
CA LYS A 60 -3.47 9.87 8.03
C LYS A 60 -3.94 11.14 7.32
N HIS A 61 -3.38 12.32 7.66
CA HIS A 61 -3.71 13.56 6.98
C HIS A 61 -3.33 13.52 5.49
N LYS A 62 -2.15 13.00 5.13
CA LYS A 62 -1.75 12.85 3.72
C LYS A 62 -2.63 11.85 2.96
N LEU A 63 -3.06 10.76 3.60
CA LEU A 63 -4.03 9.85 2.99
C LEU A 63 -5.33 10.58 2.65
N LEU A 64 -5.88 11.34 3.60
CA LEU A 64 -7.13 12.09 3.38
C LEU A 64 -6.97 13.15 2.27
N SER A 65 -5.82 13.85 2.21
CA SER A 65 -5.57 14.82 1.14
C SER A 65 -5.43 14.18 -0.25
N CYS A 66 -5.17 12.87 -0.32
CA CYS A 66 -5.08 12.10 -1.56
C CYS A 66 -6.34 11.24 -1.81
N MET A 67 -7.49 11.63 -1.24
CA MET A 67 -8.78 10.92 -1.36
C MET A 67 -8.79 9.51 -0.75
N GLY A 68 -7.90 9.21 0.19
CA GLY A 68 -7.73 7.88 0.80
C GLY A 68 -8.89 7.40 1.66
N GLN A 69 -9.88 8.24 1.96
CA GLN A 69 -11.13 7.84 2.62
C GLN A 69 -11.90 6.76 1.83
N ILE A 70 -11.71 6.66 0.52
CA ILE A 70 -12.30 5.59 -0.31
C ILE A 70 -11.82 4.19 0.10
N LEU A 71 -10.67 4.09 0.75
CA LEU A 71 -10.10 2.82 1.21
C LEU A 71 -10.74 2.33 2.51
N TRP A 72 -11.52 3.18 3.19
CA TRP A 72 -12.24 2.79 4.39
C TRP A 72 -13.50 2.01 4.02
N LYS A 73 -13.60 0.76 4.46
CA LYS A 73 -14.89 0.07 4.46
C LYS A 73 -15.77 0.68 5.53
N ASN A 74 -16.86 1.33 5.16
CA ASN A 74 -17.87 1.68 6.16
C ASN A 74 -18.45 0.35 6.68
N PRO A 75 -18.56 0.14 8.00
CA PRO A 75 -19.21 -1.05 8.54
C PRO A 75 -20.68 -1.19 8.09
N PHE A 76 -21.27 -0.13 7.51
CA PHE A 76 -22.60 -0.10 6.93
C PHE A 76 -22.65 -0.34 5.41
N ASP A 77 -21.49 -0.46 4.73
CA ASP A 77 -21.42 -0.79 3.30
C ASP A 77 -21.56 -2.31 3.05
N ALA A 78 -21.45 -3.13 4.10
CA ALA A 78 -21.88 -4.52 4.06
C ALA A 78 -23.41 -4.54 4.17
N ASN A 79 -24.09 -4.73 3.04
CA ASN A 79 -25.52 -4.98 2.99
C ASN A 79 -25.88 -6.07 4.04
N PRO A 80 -26.84 -5.83 4.96
CA PRO A 80 -27.35 -6.91 5.79
C PRO A 80 -27.95 -7.98 4.87
N ASP A 81 -27.55 -9.24 5.08
CA ASP A 81 -28.05 -10.40 4.35
C ASP A 81 -29.57 -10.30 4.12
N PRO A 82 -30.07 -10.38 2.87
CA PRO A 82 -31.49 -10.37 2.61
C PRO A 82 -32.05 -11.79 2.56
N HIS A 83 -31.68 -12.72 3.45
CA HIS A 83 -32.34 -14.02 3.61
C HIS A 83 -32.22 -14.57 5.03
#